data_AF-A0AAV3J9S4-F1
#
_entry.id   AF-A0AAV3J9S4-F1
#
_cell.length_a   1.000
_cell.length_b   1.000
_cell.length_c   1.000
_cell.angle_alpha   90.00
_cell.angle_beta   90.00
_cell.angle_gamma   90.00
#
_symmetry.space_group_name_H-M   'P 1'
#
loop_
_entity.id
_entity.type
_entity.pdbx_description
1 polymer ?
#
loop_
_entity_poly.entity_id
_entity_poly.type
_entity_poly.pdbx_seq_one_letter_code
_entity_poly.pdbx_strand_id
1 'polypeptide(L)'
;MVEVIENFTSFETEKIWKGEYSKKISRRNTNSRKEKLRTLNNTFSIEDLKSPPGNRLEMLKRNRKDQYNIRINDQWRFCFRWSGSNALNIEIVDYHGEVKIMKRLLNIHLGSVLEEELLIPLEISAYRLAKEIGIPHTRISQIIQKNVVYPQTPQFGFLNFLEPTPQFWLELQNDYDIEEEMLKKRKNSGRFIRFKRSLVV
;
A
#
# COMPACT_ATOMS: atom_id res chain seq x y z
N MET A 1 -11.08 1.21 22.67
CA MET A 1 -11.03 0.47 21.39
C MET A 1 -10.37 -0.85 21.70
N VAL A 2 -10.97 -1.98 21.33
CA VAL A 2 -10.32 -3.29 21.44
C VAL A 2 -9.45 -3.43 20.19
N GLU A 3 -8.16 -3.68 20.35
CA GLU A 3 -7.26 -3.93 19.22
C GLU A 3 -7.46 -5.35 18.71
N VAL A 4 -7.75 -5.49 17.41
CA VAL A 4 -7.87 -6.78 16.72
C VAL A 4 -6.49 -7.35 16.42
N ILE A 5 -5.51 -6.49 16.13
CA ILE A 5 -4.13 -6.90 15.95
C ILE A 5 -3.50 -7.19 17.31
N GLU A 6 -3.14 -8.44 17.56
CA GLU A 6 -2.59 -8.87 18.84
C GLU A 6 -1.05 -8.87 18.85
N ASN A 7 -0.41 -9.36 17.78
CA ASN A 7 1.04 -9.42 17.69
C ASN A 7 1.58 -9.57 16.25
N PHE A 8 2.88 -9.30 16.11
CA PHE A 8 3.63 -9.38 14.85
C PHE A 8 4.74 -10.41 14.98
N THR A 9 5.00 -11.17 13.91
CA THR A 9 6.14 -12.11 13.85
C THR A 9 7.46 -11.39 13.61
N SER A 10 7.40 -10.17 13.05
CA SER A 10 8.58 -9.38 12.72
C SER A 10 8.52 -7.98 13.30
N PHE A 11 9.59 -7.59 13.99
CA PHE A 11 9.81 -6.24 14.49
C PHE A 11 9.69 -5.16 13.40
N GLU A 12 10.04 -5.50 12.17
CA GLU A 12 9.91 -4.58 11.04
C GLU A 12 8.44 -4.33 10.69
N THR A 13 7.59 -5.37 10.79
CA THR A 13 6.13 -5.23 10.53
C THR A 13 5.47 -4.42 11.65
N GLU A 14 5.87 -4.65 12.89
CA GLU A 14 5.42 -3.87 14.05
C GLU A 14 5.81 -2.39 13.92
N LYS A 15 7.00 -2.08 13.41
CA LYS A 15 7.41 -0.69 13.14
C LYS A 15 6.52 0.01 12.13
N ILE A 16 6.08 -0.69 11.08
CA ILE A 16 5.13 -0.14 10.11
C ILE A 16 3.82 0.22 10.82
N TRP A 17 3.31 -0.67 11.68
CA TRP A 17 2.09 -0.45 12.46
C TRP A 17 2.19 0.77 13.37
N LYS A 18 3.26 0.87 14.17
CA LYS A 18 3.53 2.01 15.05
C LYS A 18 3.85 3.30 14.29
N GLY A 19 4.07 3.22 12.98
CA GLY A 19 4.52 4.32 12.15
C GLY A 19 5.93 4.80 12.42
N GLU A 20 6.74 3.94 13.01
CA GLU A 20 8.14 4.19 13.29
C GLU A 20 8.99 4.05 12.03
N TYR A 21 10.10 4.80 12.00
CA TYR A 21 11.07 4.67 10.94
C TYR A 21 11.90 3.38 11.08
N SER A 22 12.03 2.64 9.99
CA SER A 22 12.98 1.55 9.85
C SER A 22 14.03 1.86 8.79
N LYS A 23 15.30 1.54 9.08
CA LYS A 23 16.39 1.58 8.08
C LYS A 23 16.32 0.41 7.10
N LYS A 24 15.61 -0.66 7.44
CA LYS A 24 15.49 -1.89 6.64
C LYS A 24 14.27 -1.90 5.72
N ILE A 25 13.26 -1.09 6.06
CA ILE A 25 12.05 -0.91 5.26
C ILE A 25 12.15 0.41 4.53
N SER A 26 11.89 0.39 3.23
CA SER A 26 11.72 1.63 2.47
C SER A 26 10.56 2.45 3.05
N ARG A 27 10.74 3.77 3.21
CA ARG A 27 9.62 4.69 3.53
C ARG A 27 8.47 4.59 2.51
N ARG A 28 8.81 4.20 1.29
CA ARG A 28 7.91 3.95 0.15
C ARG A 28 6.74 3.04 0.49
N ASN A 29 5.52 3.53 0.31
CA ASN A 29 4.24 2.84 0.53
C ASN A 29 3.97 2.42 1.98
N THR A 30 4.61 3.09 2.96
CA THR A 30 4.32 2.87 4.37
C THR A 30 2.86 3.16 4.67
N ASN A 31 2.27 4.18 4.03
CA ASN A 31 0.88 4.55 4.25
C ASN A 31 -0.12 3.53 3.69
N SER A 32 0.07 3.00 2.47
CA SER A 32 -0.78 1.91 1.96
C SER A 32 -0.72 0.67 2.84
N ARG A 33 0.46 0.35 3.39
CA ARG A 33 0.64 -0.79 4.32
C ARG A 33 -0.02 -0.54 5.67
N LYS A 34 0.16 0.67 6.22
CA LYS A 34 -0.52 1.11 7.44
C LYS A 34 -2.02 1.06 7.28
N GLU A 35 -2.54 1.51 6.15
CA GLU A 35 -3.98 1.50 5.90
C GLU A 35 -4.52 0.08 5.84
N LYS A 36 -3.81 -0.84 5.18
CA LYS A 36 -4.17 -2.27 5.21
C LYS A 36 -4.19 -2.84 6.64
N LEU A 37 -3.20 -2.48 7.45
CA LEU A 37 -3.16 -2.89 8.86
C LEU A 37 -4.26 -2.21 9.69
N ARG A 38 -4.66 -0.98 9.36
CA ARG A 38 -5.79 -0.30 10.00
C ARG A 38 -7.10 -0.97 9.63
N THR A 39 -7.31 -1.29 8.35
CA THR A 39 -8.45 -2.09 7.90
C THR A 39 -8.50 -3.40 8.70
N LEU A 40 -7.38 -4.11 8.79
CA LEU A 40 -7.28 -5.33 9.63
C LEU A 40 -7.63 -5.07 11.09
N ASN A 41 -7.11 -3.99 11.68
CA ASN A 41 -7.36 -3.68 13.08
C ASN A 41 -8.81 -3.21 13.37
N ASN A 42 -9.54 -2.77 12.34
CA ASN A 42 -10.91 -2.28 12.45
C ASN A 42 -11.96 -3.33 12.06
N THR A 43 -11.54 -4.57 11.76
CA THR A 43 -12.47 -5.66 11.37
C THR A 43 -13.07 -6.36 12.58
N PHE A 44 -14.35 -6.73 12.49
CA PHE A 44 -15.03 -7.50 13.55
C PHE A 44 -15.03 -9.00 13.24
N SER A 45 -14.93 -9.35 11.96
CA SER A 45 -14.86 -10.72 11.45
C SER A 45 -13.83 -10.85 10.33
N ILE A 46 -13.36 -12.08 10.08
CA ILE A 46 -12.45 -12.35 8.97
C ILE A 46 -13.12 -12.04 7.62
N GLU A 47 -14.44 -12.20 7.52
CA GLU A 47 -15.22 -11.90 6.32
C GLU A 47 -15.19 -10.43 5.93
N ASP A 48 -15.06 -9.51 6.90
CA ASP A 48 -14.98 -8.07 6.65
C ASP A 48 -13.76 -7.72 5.80
N LEU A 49 -12.68 -8.50 5.91
CA LEU A 49 -11.47 -8.37 5.11
C LEU A 49 -11.66 -8.74 3.63
N LYS A 50 -12.82 -9.22 3.21
CA LYS A 50 -13.15 -9.30 1.77
C LYS A 50 -13.38 -7.90 1.17
N SER A 51 -13.67 -6.91 2.01
CA SER A 51 -13.71 -5.49 1.65
C SER A 51 -12.45 -4.79 2.16
N PRO A 52 -11.79 -3.94 1.35
CA PRO A 52 -12.06 -3.71 -0.07
C PRO A 52 -11.71 -4.94 -0.94
N PRO A 53 -12.29 -5.06 -2.15
CA PRO A 53 -12.12 -6.24 -3.01
C PRO A 53 -10.65 -6.50 -3.42
N GLY A 54 -9.80 -5.48 -3.39
CA GLY A 54 -8.35 -5.60 -3.57
C GLY A 54 -7.63 -6.44 -2.52
N ASN A 55 -8.23 -6.65 -1.35
CA ASN A 55 -7.66 -7.50 -0.29
C ASN A 55 -7.42 -8.92 -0.76
N ARG A 56 -8.27 -9.44 -1.64
CA ARG A 56 -8.22 -10.83 -2.15
C ARG A 56 -7.91 -11.81 -1.02
N LEU A 57 -8.72 -11.74 0.04
CA LEU A 57 -8.54 -12.56 1.22
C LEU A 57 -8.50 -14.04 0.83
N GLU A 58 -7.42 -14.71 1.19
CA GLU A 58 -7.19 -16.12 0.85
C GLU A 58 -6.68 -16.89 2.07
N MET A 59 -7.29 -18.06 2.32
CA MET A 59 -6.74 -19.03 3.27
C MET A 59 -5.60 -19.81 2.60
N LEU A 60 -4.43 -19.80 3.23
CA LEU A 60 -3.23 -20.47 2.74
C LEU A 60 -3.33 -21.99 2.88
N LYS A 61 -2.64 -22.70 1.99
CA LYS A 61 -2.65 -24.17 1.88
C LYS A 61 -1.29 -24.76 2.24
N ARG A 62 -1.24 -26.09 2.45
CA ARG A 62 -0.02 -26.88 2.70
C ARG A 62 0.74 -26.41 3.96
N ASN A 63 2.00 -25.99 3.82
CA ASN A 63 2.90 -25.67 4.94
C ASN A 63 2.49 -24.42 5.74
N ARG A 64 1.51 -23.66 5.26
CA ARG A 64 0.94 -22.47 5.93
C ARG A 64 -0.56 -22.62 6.17
N LYS A 65 -1.02 -23.86 6.38
CA LYS A 65 -2.42 -24.14 6.74
C LYS A 65 -2.81 -23.32 7.97
N ASP A 66 -4.05 -22.85 8.01
CA ASP A 66 -4.63 -22.02 9.09
C ASP A 66 -4.07 -20.58 9.17
N GLN A 67 -3.33 -20.14 8.14
CA GLN A 67 -3.01 -18.73 7.92
C GLN A 67 -3.89 -18.15 6.82
N TYR A 68 -4.20 -16.87 6.95
CA TYR A 68 -4.83 -16.04 5.93
C TYR A 68 -3.80 -15.11 5.33
N ASN A 69 -4.02 -14.71 4.08
CA ASN A 69 -3.31 -13.60 3.49
C ASN A 69 -4.26 -12.53 2.95
N ILE A 70 -3.83 -11.27 3.05
CA ILE A 70 -4.43 -10.14 2.33
C ILE A 70 -3.36 -9.46 1.47
N ARG A 71 -3.77 -8.99 0.30
CA ARG A 71 -2.88 -8.36 -0.68
C ARG A 71 -2.54 -6.93 -0.30
N ILE A 72 -1.24 -6.61 -0.36
CA ILE A 72 -0.74 -5.24 -0.24
C ILE A 72 -0.60 -4.63 -1.63
N ASN A 73 0.01 -5.38 -2.55
CA ASN A 73 0.14 -5.03 -3.96
C ASN A 73 0.48 -6.29 -4.79
N ASP A 74 0.87 -6.17 -6.05
CA ASP A 74 1.31 -7.32 -6.88
C ASP A 74 2.37 -8.23 -6.22
N GLN A 75 3.31 -7.64 -5.48
CA GLN A 75 4.49 -8.35 -4.96
C GLN A 75 4.36 -8.82 -3.52
N TRP A 76 3.54 -8.17 -2.68
CA TRP A 76 3.56 -8.35 -1.23
C TRP A 76 2.19 -8.69 -0.64
N ARG A 77 2.20 -9.50 0.41
CA ARG A 77 1.01 -9.92 1.17
C ARG A 77 1.28 -9.73 2.66
N PHE A 78 0.25 -9.39 3.42
CA PHE A 78 0.23 -9.65 4.85
C PHE A 78 -0.27 -11.08 5.06
N CYS A 79 0.45 -11.87 5.85
CA CYS A 79 -0.01 -13.16 6.33
C CYS A 79 -0.22 -13.10 7.84
N PHE A 80 -1.25 -13.78 8.32
CA PHE A 80 -1.61 -13.78 9.73
C PHE A 80 -2.47 -15.00 10.05
N ARG A 81 -2.59 -15.33 11.34
CA ARG A 81 -3.58 -16.28 11.85
C ARG A 81 -4.78 -15.52 12.38
N TRP A 82 -5.96 -16.07 12.19
CA TRP A 82 -7.19 -15.51 12.75
C TRP A 82 -7.70 -16.44 13.86
N SER A 83 -7.91 -15.90 15.06
CA SER A 83 -8.41 -16.66 16.21
C SER A 83 -9.44 -15.84 16.97
N GLY A 84 -10.70 -16.33 17.00
CA GLY A 84 -11.81 -15.58 17.57
C GLY A 84 -12.05 -14.28 16.80
N SER A 85 -11.76 -13.15 17.44
CA SER A 85 -11.84 -11.79 16.87
C SER A 85 -10.47 -11.15 16.63
N ASN A 86 -9.38 -11.91 16.77
CA ASN A 86 -8.03 -11.36 16.76
C ASN A 86 -7.20 -11.87 15.57
N ALA A 87 -6.35 -10.98 15.05
CA ALA A 87 -5.30 -11.27 14.12
C ALA A 87 -3.96 -11.44 14.85
N LEU A 88 -3.33 -12.61 14.71
CA LEU A 88 -2.08 -12.96 15.36
C LEU A 88 -0.98 -13.25 14.35
N ASN A 89 0.27 -13.06 14.75
CA ASN A 89 1.47 -13.41 14.00
C ASN A 89 1.50 -12.74 12.63
N ILE A 90 1.22 -11.44 12.61
CA ILE A 90 1.19 -10.69 11.36
C ILE A 90 2.61 -10.57 10.82
N GLU A 91 2.78 -10.93 9.55
CA GLU A 91 4.04 -10.86 8.83
C GLU A 91 3.84 -10.37 7.39
N ILE A 92 4.84 -9.70 6.85
CA ILE A 92 4.88 -9.34 5.43
C ILE A 92 5.69 -10.38 4.67
N VAL A 93 5.09 -10.94 3.62
CA VAL A 93 5.75 -11.89 2.72
C VAL A 93 5.63 -11.43 1.27
N ASP A 94 6.53 -11.94 0.43
CA ASP A 94 6.37 -11.77 -1.01
C ASP A 94 5.32 -12.73 -1.60
N TYR A 95 5.08 -12.65 -2.91
CA TYR A 95 4.12 -13.51 -3.61
C TYR A 95 4.52 -15.00 -3.66
N HIS A 96 5.76 -15.34 -3.32
CA HIS A 96 6.20 -16.74 -3.12
C HIS A 96 5.94 -17.22 -1.69
N GLY A 97 5.55 -16.33 -0.79
CA GLY A 97 5.32 -16.61 0.62
C GLY A 97 6.59 -16.58 1.47
N GLU A 98 7.70 -16.04 0.96
CA GLU A 98 8.95 -15.92 1.71
C GLU A 98 8.98 -14.62 2.53
N VAL A 99 9.41 -14.73 3.79
CA VAL A 99 9.68 -13.56 4.63
C VAL A 99 10.92 -12.85 4.08
N LYS A 100 10.72 -11.71 3.40
CA LYS A 100 11.82 -10.92 2.83
C LYS A 100 11.94 -9.58 3.52
N ILE A 101 13.17 -9.24 3.91
CA ILE A 101 13.51 -7.87 4.30
C ILE A 101 13.36 -7.00 3.04
N MET A 102 12.37 -6.10 3.06
CA MET A 102 11.96 -5.27 1.93
C MET A 102 13.02 -4.22 1.56
N LYS A 103 14.16 -4.65 0.99
CA LYS A 103 15.28 -3.75 0.62
C LYS A 103 14.94 -2.85 -0.56
N ARG A 104 14.00 -3.23 -1.43
CA ARG A 104 13.52 -2.41 -2.53
C ARG A 104 12.07 -2.74 -2.84
N LEU A 105 11.23 -1.73 -2.74
CA LEU A 105 9.89 -1.73 -3.30
C LEU A 105 9.84 -0.64 -4.36
N LEU A 106 9.13 -0.86 -5.46
CA LEU A 106 8.84 0.18 -6.44
C LEU A 106 7.91 1.24 -5.82
N ASN A 107 7.93 2.43 -6.39
CA ASN A 107 7.04 3.54 -6.01
C ASN A 107 5.63 3.07 -6.34
N ILE A 108 4.84 2.73 -5.31
CA ILE A 108 3.43 2.39 -5.55
C ILE A 108 2.75 3.72 -5.75
N HIS A 109 2.37 3.91 -6.99
CA HIS A 109 1.79 5.11 -7.47
C HIS A 109 0.28 5.13 -7.17
N LEU A 110 -0.33 6.30 -7.03
CA LEU A 110 -1.77 6.44 -6.79
C LEU A 110 -2.61 5.70 -7.83
N GLY A 111 -2.18 5.78 -9.09
CA GLY A 111 -2.76 5.03 -10.20
C GLY A 111 -2.70 3.52 -9.98
N SER A 112 -1.59 3.02 -9.45
CA SER A 112 -1.43 1.60 -9.12
C SER A 112 -2.33 1.19 -7.95
N VAL A 113 -2.47 2.03 -6.90
CA VAL A 113 -3.42 1.75 -5.81
C VAL A 113 -4.85 1.72 -6.34
N LEU A 114 -5.23 2.68 -7.18
CA LEU A 114 -6.57 2.72 -7.79
C LEU A 114 -6.82 1.50 -8.69
N GLU A 115 -5.82 1.09 -9.48
CA GLU A 115 -5.92 -0.08 -10.34
C GLU A 115 -6.02 -1.37 -9.52
N GLU A 116 -5.12 -1.57 -8.56
CA GLU A 116 -4.99 -2.81 -7.79
C GLU A 116 -6.11 -3.01 -6.76
N GLU A 117 -6.59 -1.92 -6.14
CA GLU A 117 -7.60 -1.97 -5.07
C GLU A 117 -9.03 -1.83 -5.58
N LEU A 118 -9.23 -1.22 -6.76
CA LEU A 118 -10.57 -0.90 -7.27
C LEU A 118 -10.82 -1.42 -8.68
N LEU A 119 -10.02 -1.03 -9.67
CA LEU A 119 -10.35 -1.32 -11.08
C LEU A 119 -10.21 -2.81 -11.43
N ILE A 120 -9.08 -3.41 -11.08
CA ILE A 120 -8.80 -4.82 -11.36
C ILE A 120 -9.76 -5.73 -10.57
N PRO A 121 -9.97 -5.55 -9.25
CA PRO A 121 -10.87 -6.42 -8.50
C PRO A 121 -12.33 -6.31 -8.91
N LEU A 122 -12.80 -5.13 -9.34
CA LEU A 122 -14.18 -4.92 -9.79
C LEU A 122 -14.37 -5.18 -11.29
N GLU A 123 -13.31 -5.55 -12.01
CA GLU A 123 -13.32 -5.75 -13.47
C GLU A 123 -13.91 -4.54 -14.24
N ILE A 124 -13.65 -3.33 -13.74
CA ILE A 124 -14.10 -2.08 -14.37
C ILE A 124 -12.93 -1.31 -14.96
N SER A 125 -13.18 -0.61 -16.07
CA SER A 125 -12.19 0.30 -16.64
C SER A 125 -12.16 1.63 -15.90
N ALA A 126 -11.03 2.34 -15.98
CA ALA A 126 -10.89 3.73 -15.57
C ALA A 126 -12.00 4.64 -16.14
N TYR A 127 -12.42 4.37 -17.37
CA TYR A 127 -13.55 5.04 -18.02
C TYR A 127 -14.88 4.76 -17.33
N ARG A 128 -15.19 3.50 -17.04
CA ARG A 128 -16.41 3.12 -16.34
C ARG A 128 -16.46 3.75 -14.95
N LEU A 129 -15.34 3.75 -14.24
CA LEU A 129 -15.20 4.44 -12.96
C LEU A 129 -15.45 5.96 -13.07
N ALA A 130 -14.83 6.63 -14.04
CA ALA A 130 -15.01 8.06 -14.24
C ALA A 130 -16.48 8.43 -14.54
N LYS A 131 -17.15 7.61 -15.35
CA LYS A 131 -18.56 7.78 -15.68
C LYS A 131 -19.47 7.60 -14.46
N GLU A 132 -19.19 6.58 -13.64
CA GLU A 132 -19.97 6.29 -12.42
C GLU A 132 -19.81 7.40 -11.37
N ILE A 133 -18.59 7.93 -11.21
CA ILE A 133 -18.29 9.02 -10.28
C ILE A 133 -18.76 10.39 -10.82
N GLY A 134 -19.08 10.49 -12.11
CA GLY A 134 -19.51 11.74 -12.74
C GLY A 134 -18.38 12.76 -12.94
N ILE A 135 -17.15 12.30 -13.13
CA ILE A 135 -15.98 13.16 -13.38
C ILE A 135 -15.43 12.99 -14.81
N PRO A 136 -14.76 14.00 -15.37
CA PRO A 136 -14.15 13.88 -16.69
C PRO A 136 -13.18 12.68 -16.74
N HIS A 137 -13.30 11.83 -17.75
CA HIS A 137 -12.42 10.67 -17.96
C HIS A 137 -10.93 11.04 -17.94
N THR A 138 -10.60 12.20 -18.50
CA THR A 138 -9.22 12.73 -18.50
C THR A 138 -8.66 12.89 -17.10
N ARG A 139 -9.48 13.12 -16.06
CA ARG A 139 -9.01 13.20 -14.67
C ARG A 139 -8.60 11.85 -14.10
N ILE A 140 -9.39 10.79 -14.26
CA ILE A 140 -8.96 9.45 -13.82
C ILE A 140 -7.74 9.01 -14.62
N SER A 141 -7.72 9.24 -15.94
CA SER A 141 -6.55 8.90 -16.76
C SER A 141 -5.30 9.69 -16.34
N GLN A 142 -5.43 10.95 -15.92
CA GLN A 142 -4.32 11.76 -15.39
C GLN A 142 -3.91 11.32 -13.98
N ILE A 143 -4.85 10.92 -13.13
CA ILE A 143 -4.54 10.31 -11.83
C ILE A 143 -3.72 9.04 -12.03
N ILE A 144 -4.07 8.22 -13.02
CA ILE A 144 -3.35 6.99 -13.34
C ILE A 144 -1.98 7.26 -13.98
N GLN A 145 -1.91 8.19 -14.94
CA GLN A 145 -0.72 8.41 -15.77
C GLN A 145 0.25 9.50 -15.28
N LYS A 146 -0.28 10.58 -14.69
CA LYS A 146 0.49 11.81 -14.38
C LYS A 146 0.84 11.95 -12.91
N ASN A 147 0.31 11.08 -12.06
CA ASN A 147 0.71 11.02 -10.66
C ASN A 147 0.37 12.28 -9.86
N VAL A 148 -0.85 12.79 -10.06
CA VAL A 148 -1.34 14.01 -9.43
C VAL A 148 -2.65 13.75 -8.70
N VAL A 149 -2.67 14.00 -7.38
CA VAL A 149 -3.89 14.22 -6.59
C VAL A 149 -4.34 15.66 -6.78
N TYR A 150 -5.54 15.88 -7.30
CA TYR A 150 -6.13 17.21 -7.32
C TYR A 150 -6.77 17.53 -5.96
N PRO A 151 -6.67 18.78 -5.45
CA PRO A 151 -7.27 19.17 -4.17
C PRO A 151 -8.78 18.92 -4.06
N GLN A 152 -9.47 18.83 -5.20
CA GLN A 152 -10.91 18.55 -5.30
C GLN A 152 -11.23 17.05 -5.39
N THR A 153 -10.24 16.16 -5.61
CA THR A 153 -10.43 14.71 -5.72
C THR A 153 -11.09 14.09 -4.48
N PRO A 154 -10.78 14.54 -3.24
CA PRO A 154 -11.41 14.00 -2.05
C PRO A 154 -12.83 14.51 -1.73
N GLN A 155 -13.37 15.49 -2.48
CA GLN A 155 -14.68 16.09 -2.18
C GLN A 155 -15.87 15.37 -2.86
N PHE A 156 -15.61 14.47 -3.80
CA PHE A 156 -16.64 13.66 -4.44
C PHE A 156 -16.78 12.32 -3.70
N GLY A 157 -17.51 12.36 -2.58
CA GLY A 157 -17.68 11.25 -1.65
C GLY A 157 -18.45 10.05 -2.20
N PHE A 158 -17.85 9.26 -3.10
CA PHE A 158 -18.42 7.99 -3.58
C PHE A 158 -17.55 6.76 -3.32
N LEU A 159 -16.42 6.92 -2.63
CA LEU A 159 -15.61 5.79 -2.12
C LEU A 159 -16.05 5.33 -0.72
N ASN A 160 -17.36 5.33 -0.44
CA ASN A 160 -17.90 4.63 0.73
C ASN A 160 -17.57 3.13 0.68
N PHE A 161 -17.15 2.60 -0.48
CA PHE A 161 -16.74 1.20 -0.68
C PHE A 161 -15.26 0.90 -0.40
N LEU A 162 -14.39 1.91 -0.24
CA LEU A 162 -12.95 1.68 -0.01
C LEU A 162 -12.42 2.23 1.33
N GLU A 163 -13.19 3.05 2.03
CA GLU A 163 -12.80 3.73 3.27
C GLU A 163 -11.49 4.57 3.31
N PRO A 164 -10.81 5.04 2.25
CA PRO A 164 -9.58 5.80 2.44
C PRO A 164 -9.99 7.28 2.60
N THR A 165 -9.74 7.85 3.77
CA THR A 165 -10.05 9.25 4.06
C THR A 165 -9.36 10.21 3.08
N PRO A 166 -9.87 11.44 2.86
CA PRO A 166 -9.16 12.49 2.14
C PRO A 166 -7.70 12.67 2.57
N GLN A 167 -7.45 12.52 3.87
CA GLN A 167 -6.13 12.59 4.46
C GLN A 167 -5.21 11.48 3.95
N PHE A 168 -5.68 10.24 3.86
CA PHE A 168 -4.92 9.11 3.30
C PHE A 168 -4.42 9.43 1.87
N TRP A 169 -5.29 10.01 1.03
CA TRP A 169 -4.92 10.33 -0.34
C TRP A 169 -3.86 11.44 -0.43
N LEU A 170 -3.94 12.46 0.42
CA LEU A 170 -2.92 13.51 0.50
C LEU A 170 -1.60 12.97 1.05
N GLU A 171 -1.64 12.11 2.06
CA GLU A 171 -0.47 11.46 2.63
C GLU A 171 0.24 10.57 1.60
N LEU A 172 -0.50 9.86 0.75
CA LEU A 172 0.06 9.04 -0.32
C LEU A 172 0.76 9.88 -1.39
N GLN A 173 0.18 11.03 -1.78
CA GLN A 173 0.82 11.98 -2.69
C GLN A 173 2.10 12.57 -2.09
N ASN A 174 2.04 13.01 -0.83
CA ASN A 174 3.18 13.62 -0.15
C ASN A 174 4.36 12.63 -0.03
N ASP A 175 4.07 11.37 0.34
CA ASP A 175 5.07 10.31 0.38
C ASP A 175 5.75 10.09 -0.98
N TYR A 176 4.96 10.08 -2.06
CA TYR A 176 5.45 9.95 -3.43
C TYR A 176 6.37 11.11 -3.83
N ASP A 177 5.93 12.35 -3.58
CA ASP A 177 6.65 13.56 -3.98
C ASP A 177 8.00 13.68 -3.24
N ILE A 178 7.99 13.44 -1.92
CA ILE A 178 9.21 13.39 -1.09
C ILE A 178 10.19 12.37 -1.67
N GLU A 179 9.71 11.22 -2.11
CA GLU A 179 10.59 10.17 -2.60
C GLU A 179 11.16 10.46 -4.00
N GLU A 180 10.35 11.00 -4.92
CA GLU A 180 10.83 11.49 -6.22
C GLU A 180 11.95 12.51 -6.03
N GLU A 181 11.80 13.44 -5.08
CA GLU A 181 12.86 14.38 -4.73
C GLU A 181 14.12 13.68 -4.19
N MET A 182 13.96 12.68 -3.30
CA MET A 182 15.09 11.93 -2.76
C MET A 182 15.83 11.13 -3.84
N LEU A 183 15.11 10.56 -4.80
CA LEU A 183 15.68 9.86 -5.95
C LEU A 183 16.43 10.80 -6.88
N LYS A 184 15.88 11.99 -7.16
CA LYS A 184 16.55 13.06 -7.93
C LYS A 184 17.83 13.52 -7.22
N LYS A 185 17.77 13.77 -5.92
CA LYS A 185 18.94 14.14 -5.10
C LYS A 185 20.01 13.06 -5.13
N ARG A 186 19.66 11.78 -4.95
CA ARG A 186 20.61 10.64 -5.03
C ARG A 186 21.26 10.50 -6.40
N LYS A 187 20.49 10.62 -7.49
CA LYS A 187 21.03 10.59 -8.87
C LYS A 187 22.00 11.75 -9.11
N ASN A 188 21.66 12.94 -8.63
CA ASN A 188 22.51 14.12 -8.76
C ASN A 188 23.79 14.01 -7.90
N SER A 189 23.69 13.57 -6.64
CA SER A 189 24.86 13.33 -5.78
C SER A 189 25.81 12.26 -6.36
N GLY A 190 25.28 11.20 -6.97
CA GLY A 190 26.10 10.21 -7.68
C GLY A 190 26.84 10.79 -8.90
N ARG A 191 26.23 11.76 -9.59
CA ARG A 191 26.85 12.53 -10.68
C ARG A 191 27.98 13.42 -10.17
N PHE A 192 27.79 14.11 -9.05
CA PHE A 192 28.83 14.93 -8.40
C PHE A 192 30.03 14.10 -7.91
N ILE A 193 29.81 12.92 -7.33
CA ILE A 193 30.90 12.02 -6.90
C ILE A 193 31.69 11.51 -8.11
N ARG A 194 31.00 11.15 -9.21
CA ARG A 194 31.65 10.72 -10.46
C ARG A 194 32.47 11.84 -11.08
N PHE A 195 31.98 13.08 -11.03
CA PHE A 195 32.68 14.27 -11.53
C PHE A 195 33.95 14.59 -10.72
N LYS A 196 33.89 14.49 -9.37
CA LYS A 196 35.07 14.65 -8.51
C LYS A 196 36.13 13.58 -8.78
N ARG A 197 35.75 12.33 -9.04
CA ARG A 197 36.70 11.25 -9.37
C ARG A 197 37.42 11.46 -10.70
N SER A 198 36.77 12.08 -11.69
CA SER A 198 37.39 12.42 -12.98
C SER A 198 38.28 13.66 -12.97
N LEU A 199 38.26 14.46 -11.89
CA LEU A 199 39.13 15.64 -11.70
C LEU A 199 40.37 15.33 -10.84
N VAL A 200 40.54 14.08 -10.39
CA VAL A 200 41.65 13.62 -9.55
C VAL A 200 42.55 12.65 -10.33
N VAL A 201 42.69 12.87 -11.65
CA VAL A 201 43.65 12.16 -12.51
C VAL A 201 44.68 13.17 -13.01
#